data_AF-A0A7Y8Q552-F1
#
_entry.id   AF-A0A7Y8Q552-F1
#
_cell.length_a   1.000
_cell.length_b   1.000
_cell.length_c   1.000
_cell.angle_alpha   90.00
_cell.angle_beta   90.00
_cell.angle_gamma   90.00
#
_symmetry.space_group_name_H-M   'P 1'
#
loop_
_entity.id
_entity.type
_entity.pdbx_description
1 polymer ?
#
loop_
_entity_poly.entity_id
_entity_poly.type
_entity_poly.pdbx_seq_one_letter_code
_entity_poly.pdbx_strand_id
1 'polypeptide(L)'
;MKKKKSTVGYKYRASAHAVLCHGPVDSITKISFQDKDAYLNEESENKTITVDKPALFGGDEQAGGVQGKIELHFGAYSQPKSTKLEEICSSISDAFNGLISAYRGVVSVVFDKFYYGTSPQFPESTWRVKRIHTRHDGQLQWYDEKAEINARVISKSLDSAYKYHVQSGFTALSQLASFAAIDFNDSAWPEAQSPFGYVNGSGLPAPNTQILPGEGKAIMIRERI
;
A
#
# COMPACT_ATOMS: atom_id res chain seq x y z
N MET A 1 10.15 4.46 55.82
CA MET A 1 9.79 5.71 55.09
C MET A 1 8.68 5.40 54.10
N LYS A 2 7.48 5.97 54.26
CA LYS A 2 6.42 5.86 53.24
C LYS A 2 6.83 6.71 52.04
N LYS A 3 7.09 6.07 50.89
CA LYS A 3 7.42 6.75 49.63
C LYS A 3 6.21 7.61 49.23
N LYS A 4 6.39 8.93 49.12
CA LYS A 4 5.32 9.85 48.69
C LYS A 4 4.98 9.54 47.24
N LYS A 5 3.72 9.18 46.95
CA LYS A 5 3.24 8.93 45.58
C LYS A 5 3.24 10.28 44.85
N SER A 6 4.14 10.44 43.88
CA SER A 6 4.19 11.61 43.00
C SER A 6 3.67 11.23 41.62
N THR A 7 2.83 12.07 41.03
CA THR A 7 2.40 11.93 39.63
C THR A 7 3.58 12.25 38.72
N VAL A 8 4.02 11.29 37.92
CA VAL A 8 5.16 11.44 36.98
C VAL A 8 4.70 11.99 35.63
N GLY A 9 3.44 11.79 35.26
CA GLY A 9 2.83 12.31 34.03
C GLY A 9 1.39 11.83 33.88
N TYR A 10 0.71 12.27 32.81
CA TYR A 10 -0.65 11.88 32.46
C TYR A 10 -0.65 11.06 31.17
N LYS A 11 -1.64 10.18 31.01
CA LYS A 11 -1.92 9.46 29.76
C LYS A 11 -3.26 9.91 29.22
N TYR A 12 -3.27 10.45 28.01
CA TYR A 12 -4.46 11.02 27.40
C TYR A 12 -5.17 9.98 26.54
N ARG A 13 -6.47 9.80 26.81
CA ARG A 13 -7.36 8.96 26.02
C ARG A 13 -8.56 9.77 25.59
N ALA A 14 -8.95 9.62 24.33
CA ALA A 14 -10.16 10.26 23.81
C ALA A 14 -10.87 9.35 22.82
N SER A 15 -12.18 9.52 22.75
CA SER A 15 -12.99 8.99 21.67
C SER A 15 -13.28 10.12 20.69
N ALA A 16 -13.22 9.82 19.39
CA ALA A 16 -13.44 10.81 18.34
C ALA A 16 -14.10 10.15 17.14
N HIS A 17 -14.91 10.91 16.42
CA HIS A 17 -15.45 10.52 15.12
C HIS A 17 -14.93 11.51 14.08
N ALA A 18 -14.15 11.01 13.13
CA ALA A 18 -13.53 11.82 12.09
C ALA A 18 -14.02 11.36 10.71
N VAL A 19 -14.37 12.31 9.85
CA VAL A 19 -14.69 12.07 8.45
C VAL A 19 -13.45 12.39 7.63
N LEU A 20 -12.97 11.42 6.84
CA LEU A 20 -11.73 11.54 6.07
C LEU A 20 -11.99 12.16 4.70
N CYS A 21 -12.95 11.60 3.96
CA CYS A 21 -13.31 12.04 2.61
C CYS A 21 -14.67 11.48 2.19
N HIS A 22 -15.16 11.84 1.00
CA HIS A 22 -16.29 11.15 0.38
C HIS A 22 -15.95 9.68 0.14
N GLY A 23 -16.92 8.80 0.36
CA GLY A 23 -16.83 7.35 0.11
C GLY A 23 -17.87 6.90 -0.92
N PRO A 24 -17.82 5.64 -1.37
CA PRO A 24 -16.84 4.62 -0.98
C PRO A 24 -15.46 4.83 -1.58
N VAL A 25 -14.45 4.27 -0.94
CA VAL A 25 -13.06 4.20 -1.40
C VAL A 25 -12.66 2.73 -1.41
N ASP A 26 -11.59 2.38 -2.13
CA ASP A 26 -11.24 0.97 -2.29
C ASP A 26 -10.54 0.43 -1.05
N SER A 27 -9.59 1.20 -0.49
CA SER A 27 -8.92 0.77 0.74
C SER A 27 -8.23 1.90 1.50
N ILE A 28 -8.05 1.69 2.80
CA ILE A 28 -7.12 2.46 3.65
C ILE A 28 -5.85 1.63 3.76
N THR A 29 -4.70 2.20 3.41
CA THR A 29 -3.43 1.46 3.30
C THR A 29 -2.43 1.82 4.39
N LYS A 30 -2.55 3.01 4.97
CA LYS A 30 -1.60 3.52 5.97
C LYS A 30 -2.26 4.54 6.87
N ILE A 31 -1.96 4.45 8.16
CA ILE A 31 -2.34 5.41 9.19
C ILE A 31 -1.06 5.86 9.89
N SER A 32 -0.85 7.18 9.94
CA SER A 32 0.33 7.77 10.57
C SER A 32 -0.11 8.85 11.55
N PHE A 33 0.68 9.00 12.61
CA PHE A 33 0.51 10.09 13.57
C PHE A 33 1.83 10.84 13.69
N GLN A 34 1.80 12.17 13.56
CA GLN A 34 3.00 13.02 13.53
C GLN A 34 4.09 12.45 12.60
N ASP A 35 3.72 12.14 11.36
CA ASP A 35 4.61 11.56 10.33
C ASP A 35 5.21 10.18 10.65
N LYS A 36 4.76 9.52 11.73
CA LYS A 36 5.19 8.15 12.10
C LYS A 36 4.12 7.12 11.82
N ASP A 37 4.53 6.03 11.19
CA ASP A 37 3.65 4.96 10.75
C ASP A 37 3.15 4.15 11.95
N ALA A 38 1.85 4.22 12.21
CA ALA A 38 1.21 3.49 13.30
C ALA A 38 0.57 2.19 12.82
N TYR A 39 0.07 2.19 11.58
CA TYR A 39 -0.63 1.06 10.97
C TYR A 39 -0.34 1.00 9.46
N LEU A 40 0.06 -0.17 8.97
CA LEU A 40 0.43 -0.40 7.58
C LEU A 40 -0.16 -1.71 7.07
N ASN A 41 -1.48 -1.73 6.93
CA ASN A 41 -2.22 -2.81 6.28
C ASN A 41 -3.19 -2.20 5.27
N GLU A 42 -3.53 -2.97 4.24
CA GLU A 42 -4.60 -2.62 3.31
C GLU A 42 -5.94 -3.17 3.84
N GLU A 43 -6.86 -2.25 4.13
CA GLU A 43 -8.19 -2.57 4.61
C GLU A 43 -9.22 -2.02 3.63
N SER A 44 -10.11 -2.87 3.12
CA SER A 44 -11.09 -2.54 2.06
C SER A 44 -12.55 -2.67 2.52
N GLU A 45 -12.77 -2.93 3.80
CA GLU A 45 -14.09 -3.27 4.34
C GLU A 45 -14.33 -2.58 5.68
N ASN A 46 -15.61 -2.43 6.06
CA ASN A 46 -15.98 -1.94 7.38
C ASN A 46 -15.50 -2.91 8.45
N LYS A 47 -14.62 -2.46 9.34
CA LYS A 47 -14.05 -3.31 10.40
C LYS A 47 -13.46 -2.50 11.52
N THR A 48 -13.25 -3.15 12.66
CA THR A 48 -12.47 -2.59 13.76
C THR A 48 -11.03 -3.05 13.67
N ILE A 49 -10.10 -2.11 13.55
CA ILE A 49 -8.67 -2.34 13.65
C ILE A 49 -8.17 -2.03 15.06
N THR A 50 -7.06 -2.65 15.44
CA THR A 50 -6.33 -2.33 16.67
C THR A 50 -4.98 -1.75 16.29
N VAL A 51 -4.68 -0.56 16.80
CA VAL A 51 -3.36 0.05 16.73
C VAL A 51 -2.68 -0.14 18.08
N ASP A 52 -1.49 -0.73 18.08
CA ASP A 52 -0.71 -0.97 19.29
C ASP A 52 0.73 -0.47 19.13
N LYS A 53 0.90 0.84 19.29
CA LYS A 53 2.20 1.52 19.22
C LYS A 53 2.35 2.48 20.40
N PRO A 54 2.33 2.00 21.65
CA PRO A 54 2.35 2.84 22.86
C PRO A 54 3.64 3.65 23.01
N ALA A 55 4.70 3.30 22.29
CA ALA A 55 5.98 4.00 22.28
C ALA A 55 6.30 4.69 20.93
N LEU A 56 5.29 4.94 20.06
CA LEU A 56 5.49 5.55 18.73
C LEU A 56 6.28 6.87 18.79
N PHE A 57 6.07 7.65 19.86
CA PHE A 57 6.70 8.96 20.07
C PHE A 57 7.85 8.90 21.09
N GLY A 58 8.52 7.75 21.23
CA GLY A 58 9.67 7.60 22.12
C GLY A 58 9.33 7.08 23.52
N GLY A 59 8.11 6.57 23.73
CA GLY A 59 7.73 5.92 24.99
C GLY A 59 7.33 6.90 26.10
N ASP A 60 7.01 6.34 27.28
CA ASP A 60 6.44 7.10 28.40
C ASP A 60 7.36 8.21 28.94
N GLU A 61 8.67 8.13 28.69
CA GLU A 61 9.66 9.16 29.07
C GLU A 61 9.72 10.34 28.09
N GLN A 62 9.12 10.21 26.90
CA GLN A 62 8.98 11.27 25.92
C GLN A 62 7.49 11.62 25.75
N ALA A 63 6.94 11.44 24.55
CA ALA A 63 5.55 11.77 24.22
C ALA A 63 4.60 10.55 24.23
N GLY A 64 5.08 9.37 24.62
CA GLY A 64 4.32 8.14 24.62
C GLY A 64 4.17 7.56 23.21
N GLY A 65 2.92 7.42 22.76
CA GLY A 65 2.57 6.81 21.49
C GLY A 65 1.05 6.73 21.30
N VAL A 66 0.61 5.82 20.44
CA VAL A 66 -0.81 5.64 20.11
C VAL A 66 -1.26 4.21 20.33
N GLN A 67 -2.42 4.01 20.95
CA GLN A 67 -2.93 2.68 21.23
C GLN A 67 -4.45 2.65 21.39
N GLY A 68 -5.12 1.74 20.70
CA GLY A 68 -6.56 1.52 20.88
C GLY A 68 -7.23 0.92 19.66
N LYS A 69 -8.55 0.85 19.73
CA LYS A 69 -9.40 0.36 18.63
C LYS A 69 -9.89 1.53 17.80
N ILE A 70 -9.92 1.32 16.48
CA ILE A 70 -10.49 2.25 15.52
C ILE A 70 -11.47 1.47 14.66
N GLU A 71 -12.73 1.90 14.63
CA GLU A 71 -13.75 1.39 13.72
C GLU A 71 -13.64 2.14 12.40
N LEU A 72 -13.47 1.40 11.31
CA LEU A 72 -13.39 1.90 9.95
C LEU A 72 -14.76 1.77 9.28
N HIS A 73 -15.23 2.86 8.69
CA HIS A 73 -16.46 2.91 7.91
C HIS A 73 -16.18 3.50 6.54
N PHE A 74 -16.39 2.72 5.49
CA PHE A 74 -16.12 3.11 4.10
C PHE A 74 -17.27 3.88 3.46
N GLY A 75 -18.44 3.95 4.12
CA GLY A 75 -19.56 4.78 3.68
C GLY A 75 -20.43 4.17 2.58
N ALA A 76 -20.42 2.84 2.42
CA ALA A 76 -21.30 2.16 1.48
C ALA A 76 -22.79 2.44 1.77
N TYR A 77 -23.65 2.37 0.74
CA TYR A 77 -25.08 2.63 0.88
C TYR A 77 -25.76 1.69 1.91
N SER A 78 -25.34 0.44 1.98
CA SER A 78 -25.86 -0.55 2.93
C SER A 78 -25.24 -0.46 4.33
N GLN A 79 -24.34 0.49 4.58
CA GLN A 79 -23.62 0.57 5.86
C GLN A 79 -24.59 0.74 7.05
N PRO A 80 -24.46 -0.10 8.10
CA PRO A 80 -25.23 0.05 9.33
C PRO A 80 -24.72 1.24 10.17
N LYS A 81 -25.46 1.58 11.22
CA LYS A 81 -24.99 2.55 12.22
C LYS A 81 -23.81 1.96 13.00
N SER A 82 -22.85 2.80 13.38
CA SER A 82 -21.75 2.38 14.26
C SER A 82 -22.26 2.16 15.68
N THR A 83 -22.18 0.93 16.17
CA THR A 83 -22.52 0.63 17.57
C THR A 83 -21.62 1.40 18.54
N LYS A 84 -20.34 1.59 18.18
CA LYS A 84 -19.38 2.28 19.05
C LYS A 84 -19.70 3.77 19.18
N LEU A 85 -20.07 4.41 18.08
CA LEU A 85 -20.45 5.81 18.09
C LEU A 85 -21.76 6.02 18.86
N GLU A 86 -22.71 5.12 18.71
CA GLU A 86 -23.97 5.12 19.48
C GLU A 86 -23.72 4.99 20.99
N GLU A 87 -22.83 4.09 21.41
CA GLU A 87 -22.38 3.97 22.80
C GLU A 87 -21.74 5.26 23.32
N ILE A 88 -20.84 5.87 22.52
CA ILE A 88 -20.15 7.11 22.90
C ILE A 88 -21.16 8.24 23.07
N CYS A 89 -22.05 8.46 22.10
CA CYS A 89 -23.07 9.49 22.16
C CYS A 89 -24.04 9.29 23.32
N SER A 90 -24.48 8.05 23.57
CA SER A 90 -25.35 7.71 24.70
C SER A 90 -24.68 8.02 26.05
N SER A 91 -23.36 7.88 26.15
CA SER A 91 -22.63 8.18 27.39
C SER A 91 -22.45 9.67 27.68
N ILE A 92 -22.60 10.53 26.66
CA ILE A 92 -22.35 11.97 26.77
C ILE A 92 -23.65 12.74 27.03
N SER A 93 -24.77 12.31 26.44
CA SER A 93 -26.05 12.97 26.66
C SER A 93 -27.22 11.99 26.65
N ASP A 94 -28.15 12.18 27.59
CA ASP A 94 -29.47 11.54 27.58
C ASP A 94 -30.35 12.06 26.42
N ALA A 95 -29.94 13.17 25.80
CA ALA A 95 -30.60 13.72 24.62
C ALA A 95 -30.52 12.72 23.46
N PHE A 96 -31.68 12.46 22.86
CA PHE A 96 -31.84 11.57 21.71
C PHE A 96 -31.46 10.09 21.95
N ASN A 97 -31.24 9.66 23.20
CA ASN A 97 -31.07 8.24 23.56
C ASN A 97 -30.02 7.50 22.70
N GLY A 98 -28.93 8.18 22.34
CA GLY A 98 -27.89 7.62 21.47
C GLY A 98 -28.18 7.65 19.97
N LEU A 99 -29.23 8.33 19.51
CA LEU A 99 -29.57 8.41 18.09
C LEU A 99 -28.43 9.01 17.29
N ILE A 100 -27.83 8.17 16.45
CA ILE A 100 -26.82 8.56 15.47
C ILE A 100 -27.32 8.30 14.05
N SER A 101 -26.76 9.06 13.11
CA SER A 101 -26.88 8.78 11.69
C SER A 101 -25.98 7.61 11.29
N ALA A 102 -26.41 6.84 10.28
CA ALA A 102 -25.48 6.00 9.54
C ALA A 102 -24.78 6.92 8.52
N TYR A 103 -23.52 7.26 8.79
CA TYR A 103 -22.70 8.16 7.96
C TYR A 103 -22.31 7.49 6.62
N ARG A 104 -23.26 7.45 5.69
CA ARG A 104 -23.12 6.91 4.34
C ARG A 104 -22.58 7.97 3.38
N GLY A 105 -21.95 7.54 2.29
CA GLY A 105 -21.34 8.42 1.28
C GLY A 105 -20.04 9.11 1.74
N VAL A 106 -19.56 8.79 2.95
CA VAL A 106 -18.30 9.30 3.50
C VAL A 106 -17.51 8.20 4.16
N VAL A 107 -16.20 8.25 4.01
CA VAL A 107 -15.29 7.41 4.78
C VAL A 107 -15.09 8.08 6.13
N SER A 108 -15.45 7.38 7.20
CA SER A 108 -15.29 7.89 8.56
C SER A 108 -14.67 6.86 9.48
N VAL A 109 -14.04 7.34 10.55
CA VAL A 109 -13.36 6.51 11.52
C VAL A 109 -13.80 6.90 12.93
N VAL A 110 -14.05 5.89 13.77
CA VAL A 110 -14.45 6.08 15.16
C VAL A 110 -13.34 5.54 16.06
N PHE A 111 -12.75 6.41 16.86
CA PHE A 111 -11.76 6.06 17.87
C PHE A 111 -12.48 5.71 19.17
N ASP A 112 -12.20 4.54 19.75
CA ASP A 112 -12.75 4.12 21.05
C ASP A 112 -11.71 4.25 22.17
N LYS A 113 -11.88 5.24 23.04
CA LYS A 113 -11.01 5.49 24.22
C LYS A 113 -9.52 5.38 23.85
N PHE A 114 -9.20 5.90 22.68
CA PHE A 114 -7.92 5.73 22.02
C PHE A 114 -6.86 6.55 22.74
N TYR A 115 -5.70 5.95 23.01
CA TYR A 115 -4.57 6.58 23.65
C TYR A 115 -3.80 7.44 22.65
N TYR A 116 -3.55 8.69 23.00
CA TYR A 116 -2.86 9.69 22.17
C TYR A 116 -1.52 10.17 22.76
N GLY A 117 -0.98 9.43 23.74
CA GLY A 117 0.31 9.74 24.34
C GLY A 117 0.21 10.47 25.66
N THR A 118 1.31 11.10 26.04
CA THR A 118 1.49 11.82 27.32
C THR A 118 1.35 13.33 27.19
N SER A 119 1.17 13.84 25.97
CA SER A 119 0.94 15.25 25.68
C SER A 119 -0.56 15.58 25.67
N PRO A 120 -0.97 16.77 26.17
CA PRO A 120 -2.36 17.22 26.09
C PRO A 120 -2.78 17.65 24.67
N GLN A 121 -1.84 17.78 23.73
CA GLN A 121 -2.14 18.07 22.33
C GLN A 121 -2.52 16.80 21.56
N PHE A 122 -3.58 16.89 20.76
CA PHE A 122 -3.90 15.82 19.81
C PHE A 122 -2.81 15.74 18.74
N PRO A 123 -2.21 14.55 18.52
CA PRO A 123 -1.28 14.35 17.43
C PRO A 123 -2.02 14.48 16.09
N GLU A 124 -1.38 15.11 15.12
CA GLU A 124 -1.87 15.11 13.75
C GLU A 124 -1.96 13.67 13.24
N SER A 125 -3.12 13.30 12.68
CA SER A 125 -3.33 11.99 12.08
C SER A 125 -3.46 12.12 10.56
N THR A 126 -2.61 11.43 9.82
CA THR A 126 -2.64 11.39 8.36
C THR A 126 -3.05 10.01 7.87
N TRP A 127 -3.95 9.97 6.90
CA TRP A 127 -4.56 8.75 6.40
C TRP A 127 -4.28 8.60 4.91
N ARG A 128 -3.72 7.46 4.51
CA ARG A 128 -3.53 7.14 3.10
C ARG A 128 -4.68 6.27 2.63
N VAL A 129 -5.43 6.82 1.69
CA VAL A 129 -6.61 6.18 1.09
C VAL A 129 -6.32 5.90 -0.38
N LYS A 130 -6.72 4.71 -0.85
CA LYS A 130 -6.65 4.27 -2.23
C LYS A 130 -8.05 4.35 -2.84
N ARG A 131 -8.14 5.02 -3.98
CA ARG A 131 -9.32 5.07 -4.85
C ARG A 131 -8.85 5.02 -6.30
N ILE A 132 -8.92 3.84 -6.88
CA ILE A 132 -8.53 3.44 -8.23
C ILE A 132 -9.73 2.77 -8.92
N HIS A 133 -10.40 1.83 -8.26
CA HIS A 133 -11.47 1.00 -8.82
C HIS A 133 -12.86 1.63 -8.71
N THR A 134 -12.98 2.65 -7.86
CA THR A 134 -14.24 3.33 -7.61
C THR A 134 -14.15 4.81 -7.98
N ARG A 135 -15.18 5.33 -8.63
CA ARG A 135 -15.34 6.76 -8.96
C ARG A 135 -15.81 7.55 -7.74
N HIS A 136 -15.86 8.88 -7.89
CA HIS A 136 -16.35 9.80 -6.85
C HIS A 136 -17.84 9.62 -6.52
N ASP A 137 -18.63 9.07 -7.43
CA ASP A 137 -20.06 8.76 -7.28
C ASP A 137 -20.33 7.32 -6.79
N GLY A 138 -19.27 6.55 -6.50
CA GLY A 138 -19.37 5.16 -6.07
C GLY A 138 -19.56 4.16 -7.22
N GLN A 139 -19.57 4.60 -8.48
CA GLN A 139 -19.64 3.69 -9.63
C GLN A 139 -18.26 3.07 -9.94
N LEU A 140 -18.26 1.98 -10.71
CA LEU A 140 -17.04 1.31 -11.17
C LEU A 140 -16.19 2.25 -12.04
N GLN A 141 -14.86 2.16 -11.88
CA GLN A 141 -13.93 2.95 -12.67
C GLN A 141 -13.99 2.58 -14.15
N TRP A 142 -13.73 3.56 -15.03
CA TRP A 142 -13.55 3.27 -16.45
C TRP A 142 -12.34 2.39 -16.68
N TYR A 143 -12.53 1.30 -17.42
CA TYR A 143 -11.49 0.33 -17.75
C TYR A 143 -10.75 -0.19 -16.51
N ASP A 144 -11.52 -0.64 -15.52
CA ASP A 144 -11.06 -1.06 -14.20
C ASP A 144 -9.88 -2.06 -14.24
N GLU A 145 -9.93 -3.02 -15.17
CA GLU A 145 -8.88 -4.03 -15.38
C GLU A 145 -7.48 -3.45 -15.69
N LYS A 146 -7.41 -2.21 -16.16
CA LYS A 146 -6.17 -1.50 -16.51
C LYS A 146 -5.91 -0.28 -15.62
N ALA A 147 -6.81 0.02 -14.68
CA ALA A 147 -6.71 1.22 -13.86
C ALA A 147 -5.61 1.12 -12.79
N GLU A 148 -5.42 -0.06 -12.18
CA GLU A 148 -4.38 -0.27 -11.17
C GLU A 148 -3.04 -0.68 -11.81
N ILE A 149 -1.98 0.09 -11.54
CA ILE A 149 -0.61 -0.31 -11.86
C ILE A 149 -0.14 -1.29 -10.78
N ASN A 150 -0.28 -2.59 -11.07
CA ASN A 150 0.11 -3.63 -10.12
C ASN A 150 1.64 -3.85 -10.14
N ALA A 151 2.31 -3.50 -9.05
CA ALA A 151 3.76 -3.70 -8.91
C ALA A 151 4.19 -5.17 -9.04
N ARG A 152 3.33 -6.15 -8.73
CA ARG A 152 3.61 -7.59 -8.92
C ARG A 152 3.65 -7.99 -10.39
N VAL A 153 2.96 -7.26 -11.27
CA VAL A 153 3.03 -7.49 -12.72
C VAL A 153 4.37 -6.99 -13.26
N ILE A 154 4.91 -5.92 -12.68
CA ILE A 154 6.24 -5.41 -13.01
C ILE A 154 7.34 -6.37 -12.50
N SER A 155 7.14 -7.03 -11.36
CA SER A 155 8.13 -7.97 -10.82
C SER A 155 8.25 -9.29 -11.60
N LYS A 156 7.23 -9.71 -12.35
CA LYS A 156 7.37 -10.87 -13.26
C LYS A 156 8.51 -10.67 -14.26
N SER A 157 8.69 -9.45 -14.77
CA SER A 157 9.76 -9.12 -15.73
C SER A 157 11.17 -9.30 -15.17
N LEU A 158 11.35 -9.22 -13.85
CA LEU A 158 12.65 -9.35 -13.17
C LEU A 158 13.06 -10.83 -12.97
N ASP A 159 12.09 -11.74 -12.82
CA ASP A 159 12.31 -13.18 -12.65
C ASP A 159 11.96 -14.01 -13.92
N SER A 160 11.48 -13.37 -14.99
CA SER A 160 11.22 -14.03 -16.27
C SER A 160 12.51 -14.66 -16.80
N ALA A 161 12.46 -15.96 -17.12
CA ALA A 161 13.50 -16.64 -17.87
C ALA A 161 13.39 -16.23 -19.35
N TYR A 162 14.52 -15.90 -19.97
CA TYR A 162 14.60 -15.57 -21.39
C TYR A 162 15.42 -16.62 -22.10
N LYS A 163 15.04 -16.94 -23.33
CA LYS A 163 15.77 -17.82 -24.24
C LYS A 163 16.75 -16.99 -25.06
N TYR A 164 17.98 -17.48 -25.22
CA TYR A 164 19.06 -16.79 -25.92
C TYR A 164 19.61 -17.61 -27.08
N HIS A 165 19.85 -16.96 -28.22
CA HIS A 165 20.56 -17.57 -29.35
C HIS A 165 21.53 -16.59 -29.98
N VAL A 166 22.76 -17.03 -30.24
CA VAL A 166 23.79 -16.21 -30.88
C VAL A 166 23.95 -16.66 -32.32
N GLN A 167 23.59 -15.79 -33.26
CA GLN A 167 23.78 -16.02 -34.69
C GLN A 167 25.05 -15.30 -35.17
N SER A 168 26.00 -16.05 -35.74
CA SER A 168 27.20 -15.50 -36.36
C SER A 168 27.15 -15.66 -37.89
N GLY A 169 28.03 -14.96 -38.61
CA GLY A 169 28.26 -15.18 -40.04
C GLY A 169 27.13 -14.72 -40.96
N PHE A 170 26.28 -13.78 -40.52
CA PHE A 170 25.28 -13.18 -41.39
C PHE A 170 25.89 -12.03 -42.22
N THR A 171 25.43 -11.89 -43.45
CA THR A 171 25.84 -10.85 -44.41
C THR A 171 24.74 -9.81 -44.64
N ALA A 172 23.50 -10.11 -44.24
CA ALA A 172 22.37 -9.18 -44.30
C ALA A 172 21.37 -9.45 -43.17
N LEU A 173 20.69 -8.39 -42.70
CA LEU A 173 19.68 -8.49 -41.64
C LEU A 173 18.48 -9.39 -42.02
N SER A 174 18.18 -9.51 -43.31
CA SER A 174 17.11 -10.39 -43.81
C SER A 174 17.33 -11.86 -43.42
N GLN A 175 18.57 -12.30 -43.24
CA GLN A 175 18.92 -13.66 -42.80
C GLN A 175 18.54 -13.92 -41.33
N LEU A 176 18.26 -12.88 -40.56
CA LEU A 176 17.86 -12.97 -39.15
C LEU A 176 16.34 -12.91 -38.96
N ALA A 177 15.57 -12.58 -40.00
CA ALA A 177 14.14 -12.31 -39.89
C ALA A 177 13.32 -13.51 -39.39
N SER A 178 13.71 -14.74 -39.73
CA SER A 178 13.01 -15.96 -39.31
C SER A 178 13.02 -16.13 -37.79
N PHE A 179 14.06 -15.67 -37.09
CA PHE A 179 14.15 -15.78 -35.64
C PHE A 179 13.14 -14.88 -34.91
N ALA A 180 12.64 -13.84 -35.57
CA ALA A 180 11.60 -12.95 -35.05
C ALA A 180 10.17 -13.43 -35.37
N ALA A 181 10.03 -14.51 -36.14
CA ALA A 181 8.72 -15.06 -36.46
C ALA A 181 8.02 -15.58 -35.19
N ILE A 182 6.71 -15.38 -35.10
CA ILE A 182 5.93 -15.76 -33.92
C ILE A 182 5.92 -17.29 -33.71
N ASP A 183 5.95 -18.05 -34.79
CA ASP A 183 5.94 -19.51 -34.88
C ASP A 183 7.33 -20.14 -34.95
N PHE A 184 8.40 -19.36 -34.78
CA PHE A 184 9.75 -19.88 -34.76
C PHE A 184 9.96 -20.87 -33.60
N ASN A 185 10.44 -22.08 -33.91
CA ASN A 185 10.72 -23.08 -32.89
C ASN A 185 12.02 -22.75 -32.13
N ASP A 186 11.87 -22.20 -30.92
CA ASP A 186 12.95 -21.83 -30.01
C ASP A 186 13.18 -22.86 -28.88
N SER A 187 12.70 -24.10 -29.04
CA SER A 187 12.78 -25.13 -27.98
C SER A 187 14.21 -25.54 -27.64
N ALA A 188 15.16 -25.34 -28.55
CA ALA A 188 16.57 -25.69 -28.37
C ALA A 188 17.41 -24.56 -27.76
N TRP A 189 16.82 -23.39 -27.50
CA TRP A 189 17.57 -22.22 -27.03
C TRP A 189 17.84 -22.33 -25.53
N PRO A 190 19.06 -22.06 -25.05
CA PRO A 190 19.35 -21.99 -23.63
C PRO A 190 18.56 -20.88 -22.95
N GLU A 191 18.12 -21.14 -21.73
CA GLU A 191 17.41 -20.17 -20.89
C GLU A 191 18.37 -19.51 -19.90
N ALA A 192 18.24 -18.20 -19.72
CA ALA A 192 18.98 -17.43 -18.72
C ALA A 192 18.09 -16.31 -18.15
N GLN A 193 18.61 -15.54 -17.19
CA GLN A 193 17.89 -14.40 -16.61
C GLN A 193 17.65 -13.28 -17.62
N SER A 194 16.72 -12.37 -17.30
CA SER A 194 16.38 -11.21 -18.14
C SER A 194 17.60 -10.37 -18.52
N PRO A 195 17.74 -9.95 -19.80
CA PRO A 195 18.77 -8.99 -20.22
C PRO A 195 18.35 -7.54 -19.89
N PHE A 196 17.10 -7.34 -19.45
CA PHE A 196 16.53 -6.04 -19.13
C PHE A 196 16.35 -5.88 -17.62
N GLY A 197 16.78 -4.73 -17.11
CA GLY A 197 16.72 -4.41 -15.69
C GLY A 197 18.05 -4.59 -14.96
N TYR A 198 18.10 -4.11 -13.73
CA TYR A 198 19.28 -4.26 -12.87
C TYR A 198 19.27 -5.64 -12.22
N VAL A 199 20.28 -6.45 -12.52
CA VAL A 199 20.52 -7.74 -11.85
C VAL A 199 21.75 -7.59 -10.96
N ASN A 200 21.59 -7.86 -9.66
CA ASN A 200 22.68 -7.73 -8.70
C ASN A 200 23.82 -8.70 -9.06
N GLY A 201 25.03 -8.17 -9.29
CA GLY A 201 26.20 -8.98 -9.67
C GLY A 201 26.36 -9.28 -11.16
N SER A 202 25.54 -8.68 -12.05
CA SER A 202 25.57 -8.94 -13.50
C SER A 202 26.84 -8.49 -14.22
N GLY A 203 27.74 -7.76 -13.55
CA GLY A 203 29.04 -7.39 -14.10
C GLY A 203 28.93 -6.76 -15.48
N LEU A 204 27.98 -5.82 -15.67
CA LEU A 204 27.81 -5.15 -16.95
C LEU A 204 29.16 -4.59 -17.42
N PRO A 205 29.53 -4.78 -18.70
CA PRO A 205 30.75 -4.20 -19.23
C PRO A 205 30.72 -2.69 -19.01
N ALA A 206 31.86 -2.14 -18.59
CA ALA A 206 31.96 -0.72 -18.31
C ALA A 206 31.50 0.10 -19.53
N PRO A 207 30.81 1.24 -19.32
CA PRO A 207 30.52 2.17 -20.40
C PRO A 207 31.79 2.44 -21.22
N ASN A 208 31.68 2.40 -22.55
CA ASN A 208 32.80 2.52 -23.52
C ASN A 208 33.73 1.31 -23.65
N THR A 209 33.28 0.09 -23.30
CA THR A 209 34.00 -1.13 -23.68
C THR A 209 34.07 -1.23 -25.20
N GLN A 210 35.29 -1.15 -25.75
CA GLN A 210 35.53 -1.16 -27.20
C GLN A 210 35.24 -2.55 -27.77
N ILE A 211 34.26 -2.65 -28.68
CA ILE A 211 34.00 -3.88 -29.44
C ILE A 211 34.69 -3.74 -30.80
N LEU A 212 35.67 -4.60 -31.06
CA LEU A 212 36.33 -4.67 -32.35
C LEU A 212 35.34 -5.21 -33.41
N PRO A 213 35.27 -4.63 -34.62
CA PRO A 213 34.44 -5.17 -35.70
C PRO A 213 35.03 -6.50 -36.19
N GLY A 214 34.50 -7.60 -35.68
CA GLY A 214 34.63 -8.95 -36.25
C GLY A 214 33.39 -9.32 -37.06
N GLU A 215 33.34 -10.54 -37.60
CA GLU A 215 32.15 -11.12 -38.23
C GLU A 215 30.89 -10.80 -37.41
N GLY A 216 29.84 -10.30 -38.08
CA GLY A 216 28.61 -9.88 -37.43
C GLY A 216 28.06 -10.98 -36.54
N LYS A 217 27.93 -10.69 -35.24
CA LYS A 217 27.21 -11.52 -34.27
C LYS A 217 25.94 -10.82 -33.85
N ALA A 218 24.81 -11.51 -33.96
CA ALA A 218 23.51 -11.07 -33.49
C ALA A 218 23.12 -11.92 -32.28
N ILE A 219 22.55 -11.27 -31.27
CA ILE A 219 21.96 -11.95 -30.12
C ILE A 219 20.44 -11.87 -30.29
N MET A 220 19.79 -13.01 -30.38
CA MET A 220 18.34 -13.15 -30.41
C MET A 220 17.85 -13.52 -29.02
N ILE A 221 16.77 -12.87 -28.58
CA ILE A 221 16.23 -13.03 -27.23
C ILE A 221 14.71 -13.21 -27.36
N ARG A 222 14.15 -14.21 -26.68
CA ARG A 222 12.70 -14.46 -26.61
C ARG A 222 12.28 -14.66 -25.16
N GLU A 223 11.17 -14.04 -24.74
CA GLU A 223 10.62 -14.26 -23.40
C GLU A 223 10.04 -15.68 -23.31
N ARG A 224 10.37 -16.41 -22.25
CA ARG A 224 9.73 -17.70 -21.96
C ARG A 224 8.34 -17.42 -21.39
N ILE A 225 7.32 -17.58 -22.24
CA ILE A 225 5.90 -17.49 -21.84
C ILE A 225 5.47 -18.79 -21.17
#